data_AF-A0AAE3XDZ6-F1
#
_entry.id   AF-A0AAE3XDZ6-F1
#
_cell.length_a   1.000
_cell.length_b   1.000
_cell.length_c   1.000
_cell.angle_alpha   90.00
_cell.angle_beta   90.00
_cell.angle_gamma   90.00
#
_symmetry.space_group_name_H-M   'P 1'
#
loop_
_entity.id
_entity.type
_entity.pdbx_description
1 polymer ?
#
loop_
_entity_poly.entity_id
_entity_poly.type
_entity_poly.pdbx_seq_one_letter_code
_entity_poly.pdbx_strand_id
1 'polypeptide(L)'
;MTTPAPWTFLTNHTHVLLCLQQHPGDTLREVALRVGITERAVQRIVRDLEDAGVLTRERQGRRNTYRLQPSTPLRHPLEAHHTVGELLDLLR
;
A
#
# COMPACT_ATOMS: atom_id res chain seq x y z
N MET A 1 -9.82 -23.41 -10.24
CA MET A 1 -10.37 -22.46 -11.24
C MET A 1 -10.17 -21.07 -10.65
N THR A 2 -9.32 -20.23 -11.25
CA THR A 2 -9.05 -18.88 -10.75
C THR A 2 -10.15 -17.98 -11.30
N THR A 3 -11.11 -17.60 -10.46
CA THR A 3 -12.12 -16.60 -10.86
C THR A 3 -11.38 -15.29 -11.18
N PRO A 4 -11.60 -14.67 -12.35
CA PRO A 4 -11.00 -13.38 -12.64
C PRO A 4 -11.45 -12.39 -11.57
N ALA A 5 -10.50 -11.60 -11.04
CA ALA A 5 -10.83 -10.60 -10.05
C ALA A 5 -11.85 -9.61 -10.65
N PRO A 6 -12.94 -9.27 -9.94
CA PRO A 6 -13.88 -8.27 -10.41
C PRO A 6 -13.18 -6.93 -10.64
N TRP A 7 -13.67 -6.15 -11.59
CA TRP A 7 -13.11 -4.83 -11.88
C TRP A 7 -13.23 -3.93 -10.63
N THR A 8 -12.14 -3.27 -10.27
CA THR A 8 -12.06 -2.33 -9.15
C THR A 8 -11.47 -1.01 -9.64
N PHE A 9 -11.87 0.09 -8.99
CA PHE A 9 -11.37 1.41 -9.34
C PHE A 9 -9.92 1.63 -8.87
N LEU A 10 -9.58 1.09 -7.70
CA LEU A 10 -8.27 1.24 -7.08
C LEU A 10 -7.38 0.03 -7.35
N THR A 11 -6.07 0.27 -7.37
CA THR A 11 -5.09 -0.81 -7.58
C THR A 11 -4.76 -1.52 -6.27
N ASN A 12 -4.17 -2.71 -6.37
CA ASN A 12 -3.61 -3.41 -5.21
C ASN A 12 -2.56 -2.56 -4.44
N HIS A 13 -1.84 -1.66 -5.11
CA HIS A 13 -0.90 -0.75 -4.43
C HIS A 13 -1.65 0.18 -3.46
N THR A 14 -2.76 0.76 -3.91
CA THR A 14 -3.60 1.62 -3.09
C THR A 14 -4.23 0.85 -1.93
N HIS A 15 -4.74 -0.37 -2.19
CA HIS A 15 -5.30 -1.22 -1.13
C HIS A 15 -4.27 -1.61 -0.06
N VAL A 16 -3.03 -1.90 -0.46
CA VAL A 16 -1.92 -2.16 0.48
C VAL A 16 -1.59 -0.91 1.30
N LEU A 17 -1.50 0.28 0.68
CA LEU A 17 -1.25 1.53 1.40
C LEU A 17 -2.34 1.82 2.45
N LEU A 18 -3.62 1.65 2.08
CA LEU A 18 -4.75 1.82 3.00
C LEU A 18 -4.68 0.85 4.18
N CYS A 19 -4.38 -0.42 3.93
CA CYS A 19 -4.23 -1.42 5.01
C CYS A 19 -3.10 -1.02 5.96
N LEU A 20 -1.95 -0.58 5.43
CA LEU A 20 -0.81 -0.16 6.25
C LEU A 20 -1.10 1.11 7.06
N GLN A 21 -1.92 2.02 6.52
CA GLN A 21 -2.35 3.23 7.23
C GLN A 21 -3.34 2.92 8.36
N GLN A 22 -4.37 2.12 8.07
CA GLN A 22 -5.44 1.80 9.02
C GLN A 22 -4.99 0.78 10.08
N HIS A 23 -4.03 -0.08 9.74
CA HIS A 23 -3.52 -1.15 10.60
C HIS A 23 -1.98 -1.19 10.59
N PRO A 24 -1.30 -0.19 11.18
CA PRO A 24 0.16 -0.06 11.10
C PRO A 24 0.94 -1.20 11.79
N GLY A 25 0.28 -2.01 12.62
CA GLY A 25 0.86 -3.17 13.29
C GLY A 25 0.68 -4.51 12.56
N ASP A 26 -0.07 -4.52 11.45
CA ASP A 26 -0.34 -5.74 10.67
C ASP A 26 0.94 -6.23 9.99
N THR A 27 1.12 -7.54 10.03
CA THR A 27 2.13 -8.24 9.24
C THR A 27 1.75 -8.23 7.75
N LEU A 28 2.72 -8.42 6.86
CA LEU A 28 2.43 -8.51 5.42
C LEU A 28 1.49 -9.67 5.07
N ARG A 29 1.46 -10.71 5.90
CA ARG A 29 0.51 -11.80 5.79
C ARG A 29 -0.93 -11.35 6.09
N GLU A 30 -1.14 -10.56 7.14
CA GLU A 30 -2.45 -10.00 7.48
C GLU A 30 -2.92 -9.02 6.40
N VAL A 31 -2.01 -8.17 5.90
CA VAL A 31 -2.29 -7.28 4.76
C VAL A 31 -2.71 -8.08 3.52
N ALA A 32 -2.01 -9.18 3.20
CA ALA A 32 -2.34 -10.04 2.06
C ALA A 32 -3.75 -10.63 2.16
N LEU A 33 -4.14 -11.08 3.36
CA LEU A 33 -5.47 -11.61 3.63
C LEU A 33 -6.55 -10.53 3.45
N ARG A 34 -6.32 -9.31 3.94
CA ARG A 34 -7.26 -8.19 3.80
C ARG A 34 -7.46 -7.75 2.36
N VAL A 35 -6.36 -7.64 1.60
CA VAL A 35 -6.39 -7.21 0.20
C VAL A 35 -6.86 -8.33 -0.74
N GLY A 36 -6.79 -9.59 -0.32
CA GLY A 36 -7.18 -10.74 -1.15
C GLY A 36 -6.13 -11.12 -2.19
N ILE A 37 -4.85 -10.90 -1.90
CA ILE A 37 -3.71 -11.25 -2.76
C ILE A 37 -2.71 -12.13 -2.02
N THR A 38 -1.70 -12.64 -2.73
CA THR A 38 -0.66 -13.46 -2.09
C THR A 38 0.30 -12.60 -1.26
N GLU A 39 0.88 -13.18 -0.20
CA GLU A 39 1.90 -12.50 0.60
C GLU A 39 3.10 -12.06 -0.23
N ARG A 40 3.50 -12.87 -1.23
CA ARG A 40 4.55 -12.51 -2.20
C ARG A 40 4.17 -11.29 -3.04
N ALA A 41 2.90 -11.15 -3.41
CA ALA A 41 2.42 -9.96 -4.13
C ALA A 41 2.49 -8.71 -3.25
N VAL A 42 2.10 -8.81 -1.97
CA VAL A 42 2.26 -7.72 -1.00
C VAL A 42 3.72 -7.34 -0.83
N GLN A 43 4.63 -8.31 -0.65
CA GLN A 43 6.06 -8.04 -0.52
C GLN A 43 6.63 -7.30 -1.74
N ARG A 44 6.21 -7.66 -2.95
CA ARG A 44 6.59 -6.93 -4.18
C ARG A 44 6.04 -5.52 -4.19
N ILE A 45 4.75 -5.35 -3.89
CA ILE A 45 4.10 -4.03 -3.82
C ILE A 45 4.79 -3.13 -2.80
N VAL A 46 5.09 -3.65 -1.60
CA VAL A 46 5.80 -2.90 -0.56
C VAL A 46 7.19 -2.47 -1.03
N ARG A 47 7.91 -3.33 -1.75
CA ARG A 47 9.19 -2.96 -2.37
C ARG A 47 9.01 -1.87 -3.43
N ASP A 48 8.03 -2.00 -4.31
CA ASP A 48 7.74 -0.99 -5.33
C ASP A 48 7.40 0.38 -4.70
N LEU A 49 6.71 0.38 -3.55
CA LEU A 49 6.38 1.57 -2.77
C LEU A 49 7.58 2.14 -1.98
N GLU A 50 8.48 1.29 -1.49
CA GLU A 50 9.76 1.68 -0.88
C GLU A 50 10.65 2.36 -1.92
N ASP A 51 10.84 1.74 -3.08
CA ASP A 51 11.63 2.26 -4.20
C ASP A 51 11.03 3.57 -4.76
N ALA A 52 9.72 3.75 -4.59
CA ALA A 52 9.00 4.98 -4.91
C ALA A 52 9.17 6.11 -3.90
N GLY A 53 9.72 5.85 -2.72
CA GLY A 53 9.71 6.80 -1.60
C GLY A 53 8.30 7.08 -1.06
N VAL A 54 7.31 6.23 -1.35
CA VAL A 54 5.94 6.36 -0.83
C VAL A 54 5.87 5.87 0.61
N LEU A 55 6.71 4.91 0.99
CA LEU A 55 6.83 4.44 2.35
C LEU A 55 8.27 4.08 2.69
N THR A 56 8.54 3.98 3.98
CA THR A 56 9.79 3.47 4.54
C THR A 56 9.49 2.32 5.48
N ARG A 57 10.38 1.33 5.52
CA ARG A 57 10.28 0.17 6.42
C ARG A 57 11.30 0.26 7.53
N GLU A 58 10.84 0.16 8.75
CA GLU A 58 11.66 0.11 9.96
C GLU A 58 11.49 -1.25 10.65
N ARG A 59 12.60 -1.87 11.04
CA ARG A 59 12.55 -3.15 11.76
C ARG A 59 12.42 -2.90 13.26
N GLN A 60 11.28 -3.25 13.83
CA GLN A 60 11.04 -3.20 15.28
C GLN A 60 11.06 -4.63 15.86
N GLY A 61 12.25 -5.06 16.26
CA GLY A 61 12.48 -6.41 16.79
C GLY A 61 12.24 -7.52 15.76
N ARG A 62 11.15 -8.28 15.93
CA ARG A 62 10.72 -9.36 15.01
C ARG A 62 9.69 -8.88 13.97
N ARG A 63 9.16 -7.67 14.11
CA ARG A 63 8.15 -7.10 13.21
C ARG A 63 8.75 -5.96 12.38
N ASN A 64 8.14 -5.71 11.23
CA ASN A 64 8.40 -4.52 10.43
C ASN A 64 7.27 -3.54 10.67
N THR A 65 7.61 -2.26 10.82
CA THR A 65 6.68 -1.14 10.86
C THR A 65 6.86 -0.33 9.59
N TYR A 66 5.77 0.10 8.97
CA TYR A 66 5.78 0.85 7.73
C TYR A 66 5.35 2.29 7.99
N ARG A 67 6.21 3.25 7.64
CA ARG A 67 5.91 4.68 7.74
C ARG A 67 5.66 5.23 6.34
N LEU A 68 4.42 5.64 6.10
CA LEU A 68 4.00 6.30 4.87
C LEU A 68 4.62 7.69 4.76
N GLN A 69 4.84 8.14 3.53
CA GLN A 69 5.22 9.51 3.20
C GLN A 69 4.05 10.21 2.48
N PRO A 70 3.17 10.90 3.23
CA PRO A 70 1.95 11.48 2.68
C PRO A 70 2.23 12.53 1.61
N SER A 71 3.35 13.24 1.71
CA SER A 71 3.74 14.31 0.78
C SER A 71 4.25 13.81 -0.58
N THR A 72 4.38 12.50 -0.78
CA THR A 72 4.83 11.95 -2.07
C THR A 72 3.77 12.21 -3.14
N PRO A 73 4.11 12.88 -4.26
CA PRO A 73 3.15 13.13 -5.35
C PRO A 73 2.67 11.83 -6.00
N LEU A 74 1.44 11.84 -6.52
CA LEU A 74 0.98 10.75 -7.38
C LEU A 74 1.79 10.72 -8.68
N ARG A 75 2.14 9.51 -9.13
CA ARG A 75 3.11 9.33 -10.23
C ARG A 75 2.57 9.72 -11.60
N HIS A 76 1.25 9.70 -11.80
CA HIS A 76 0.66 9.98 -13.09
C HIS A 76 0.59 11.50 -13.34
N PRO A 77 1.01 12.02 -14.51
CA PRO A 77 1.03 13.47 -14.76
C PRO A 77 -0.32 14.17 -14.54
N LEU A 78 -1.42 13.48 -14.83
CA LEU A 78 -2.77 14.02 -14.59
C LEU A 78 -3.08 14.24 -13.11
N GLU A 79 -2.41 13.51 -12.22
CA GLU A 79 -2.67 13.50 -10.79
C GLU A 79 -1.46 14.00 -9.99
N ALA A 80 -0.38 14.44 -10.65
CA ALA A 80 0.88 14.82 -10.00
C ALA A 80 0.78 16.07 -9.11
N HIS A 81 -0.34 16.79 -9.21
CA HIS A 81 -0.69 17.90 -8.32
C HIS A 81 -1.33 17.42 -6.99
N HIS A 82 -1.66 16.13 -6.92
CA HIS A 82 -2.16 15.47 -5.72
C HIS A 82 -1.08 14.62 -5.06
N THR A 83 -1.26 14.40 -3.75
CA THR A 83 -0.34 13.59 -2.96
C THR A 83 -0.95 12.24 -2.57
N VAL A 84 -0.10 11.28 -2.23
CA VAL A 84 -0.55 9.99 -1.66
C VAL A 84 -1.36 10.24 -0.39
N GLY A 85 -0.98 11.21 0.44
CA GLY A 85 -1.72 11.60 1.64
C GLY A 85 -3.14 12.05 1.34
N GLU A 86 -3.32 12.92 0.36
CA GLU A 86 -4.65 13.40 -0.06
C GLU A 86 -5.54 12.25 -0.55
N LEU A 87 -4.98 11.34 -1.36
CA LEU A 87 -5.70 10.16 -1.83
C LEU A 87 -6.15 9.28 -0.65
N LEU A 88 -5.26 9.07 0.32
CA LEU A 88 -5.55 8.27 1.50
C LEU A 88 -6.59 8.93 2.41
N ASP A 89 -6.53 10.25 2.57
CA ASP A 89 -7.49 11.02 3.38
C ASP A 89 -8.90 11.05 2.76
N LEU A 90 -9.04 10.93 1.44
CA LEU A 90 -10.34 10.80 0.77
C LEU A 90 -11.02 9.46 1.04
N LEU A 91 -10.26 8.43 1.44
CA LEU A 91 -10.72 7.06 1.59
C LEU A 91 -10.85 6.62 3.07
N ARG A 92 -10.62 7.55 4.01
CA ARG A 92 -10.69 7.32 5.45
C ARG A 92 -12.11 7.39 6.01
#